data_AF-A0A0K6HU09-F1
#
_entry.id   AF-A0A0K6HU09-F1
#
_cell.length_a   1.000
_cell.length_b   1.000
_cell.length_c   1.000
_cell.angle_alpha   90.00
_cell.angle_beta   90.00
_cell.angle_gamma   90.00
#
_symmetry.space_group_name_H-M   'P 1'
#
loop_
_entity.id
_entity.type
_entity.pdbx_description
1 polymer ?
#
loop_
_entity_poly.entity_id
_entity_poly.type
_entity_poly.pdbx_seq_one_letter_code
_entity_poly.pdbx_strand_id
1 'polypeptide(L)' 'MRHGETRLTLEDRFAGSNDEPLSDEGREQAASLGARLSSVPIAAAYASPMARTMETAQLVAAPHGLPVQTAAALREID' A
#
# COMPACT_ATOMS: atom_id res chain seq x y z
N MET A 1 -0.80 1.27 8.39
CA MET A 1 0.55 1.25 7.78
C MET A 1 0.69 2.44 6.85
N ARG A 2 1.88 3.01 6.74
CA ARG A 2 2.19 3.99 5.69
C ARG A 2 2.33 3.23 4.36
N HIS A 3 2.08 3.90 3.23
CA HIS A 3 2.25 3.30 1.89
C HIS A 3 3.66 2.72 1.73
N GLY A 4 3.80 1.69 0.89
CA GLY A 4 5.11 1.20 0.45
C GLY A 4 5.91 2.32 -0.25
N GLU A 5 7.22 2.16 -0.30
CA GLU A 5 8.12 3.11 -0.95
C GLU A 5 7.72 3.30 -2.43
N THR A 6 7.54 4.55 -2.84
CA THR A 6 7.27 4.95 -4.24
C THR A 6 8.59 5.22 -4.97
N ARG A 7 8.58 5.22 -6.31
CA ARG A 7 9.76 5.40 -7.19
C ARG A 7 10.44 6.80 -7.14
N LEU A 8 10.33 7.51 -6.02
CA LEU A 8 10.81 8.87 -5.79
C LEU A 8 11.78 9.01 -4.60
N THR A 9 12.41 7.93 -4.14
CA THR A 9 13.52 8.02 -3.15
C THR A 9 14.93 7.99 -3.78
N LEU A 10 15.05 8.09 -5.11
CA LEU A 10 16.35 8.23 -5.79
C LEU A 10 16.62 9.62 -6.42
N GLU A 11 15.62 10.51 -6.51
CA GLU A 11 15.77 11.78 -7.25
C GLU A 11 15.15 13.04 -6.61
N ASP A 12 14.93 13.07 -5.28
CA ASP A 12 14.68 14.33 -4.55
C ASP A 12 13.53 15.21 -5.12
N ARG A 13 12.42 14.58 -5.56
CA ARG A 13 11.21 15.31 -5.97
C ARG A 13 10.04 14.96 -5.06
N PHE A 14 9.45 16.00 -4.49
CA PHE A 14 8.24 15.98 -3.69
C PHE A 14 7.17 15.07 -4.31
N ALA A 15 6.78 14.03 -3.56
CA ALA A 15 5.57 13.26 -3.81
C ALA A 15 4.35 14.15 -3.51
N GLY A 16 4.06 15.08 -4.42
CA GLY A 16 2.73 15.69 -4.50
C GLY A 16 1.69 14.68 -4.99
N SER A 17 0.49 15.17 -5.32
CA SER A 17 -0.72 14.46 -5.79
C SER A 17 -0.59 13.63 -7.09
N ASN A 18 0.60 13.14 -7.42
CA ASN A 18 0.86 12.30 -8.60
C ASN A 18 0.69 10.83 -8.22
N ASP A 19 -0.28 10.20 -8.86
CA ASP A 19 -0.73 8.82 -8.69
C ASP A 19 0.26 7.82 -9.34
N GLU A 20 1.53 7.87 -8.94
CA GLU A 20 2.55 6.98 -9.49
C GLU A 20 2.43 5.57 -8.85
N PRO A 21 2.46 4.49 -9.65
CA PRO A 21 2.40 3.11 -9.14
C PRO A 21 3.59 2.79 -8.22
N LEU A 22 3.48 1.69 -7.46
CA LEU A 22 4.62 1.19 -6.69
C LEU A 22 5.82 0.90 -7.60
N SER A 23 7.05 1.11 -7.10
CA SER A 23 8.24 0.55 -7.73
C SER A 23 8.28 -0.96 -7.54
N ASP A 24 9.14 -1.65 -8.26
CA ASP A 24 9.30 -3.11 -8.11
C ASP A 24 9.79 -3.45 -6.69
N GLU A 25 10.70 -2.66 -6.13
CA GLU A 25 11.13 -2.78 -4.73
C GLU A 25 9.96 -2.52 -3.76
N GLY A 26 9.11 -1.54 -4.04
CA GLY A 26 7.91 -1.26 -3.24
C GLY A 26 6.92 -2.43 -3.25
N ARG A 27 6.75 -3.11 -4.38
CA ARG A 27 5.94 -4.33 -4.49
C ARG A 27 6.55 -5.47 -3.68
N GLU A 28 7.86 -5.69 -3.77
CA GLU A 28 8.56 -6.73 -3.02
C GLU A 28 8.46 -6.49 -1.50
N GLN A 29 8.63 -5.25 -1.06
CA GLN A 29 8.44 -4.86 0.34
C GLN A 29 7.02 -5.18 0.83
N ALA A 30 6.00 -4.81 0.04
CA ALA A 30 4.59 -5.05 0.39
C ALA A 30 4.24 -6.55 0.43
N ALA A 31 4.74 -7.33 -0.53
CA ALA A 31 4.55 -8.77 -0.56
C ALA A 31 5.24 -9.47 0.63
N SER A 32 6.48 -9.09 0.94
CA SER A 32 7.23 -9.60 2.10
C SER A 32 6.49 -9.31 3.42
N LEU A 33 5.92 -8.11 3.52
CA LEU A 33 5.10 -7.72 4.67
C LEU A 33 3.81 -8.55 4.78
N GLY A 34 3.11 -8.78 3.67
CA GLY A 34 1.98 -9.70 3.65
C GLY A 34 2.35 -11.10 4.15
N ALA A 35 3.47 -11.65 3.66
CA ALA A 35 3.96 -12.95 4.09
C ALA A 35 4.27 -12.98 5.59
N ARG A 36 4.94 -11.94 6.12
CA ARG A 36 5.23 -11.80 7.56
C ARG A 36 3.98 -11.71 8.43
N LEU A 37 2.90 -11.13 7.91
CA LEU A 37 1.64 -10.97 8.62
C LEU A 37 0.70 -12.17 8.47
N SER A 38 0.99 -13.13 7.59
CA SER A 38 0.09 -14.25 7.25
C SER A 38 -0.49 -15.04 8.43
N SER A 39 0.22 -15.12 9.56
CA SER A 39 -0.25 -15.81 10.78
C SER A 39 -1.08 -14.93 11.73
N VAL A 40 -1.15 -13.62 11.47
CA VAL A 40 -1.92 -12.68 12.26
C VAL A 40 -3.41 -12.77 11.85
N PRO A 41 -4.36 -12.88 12.81
CA PRO A 41 -5.78 -12.90 12.48
C PRO A 41 -6.26 -11.48 12.13
N ILE A 42 -6.08 -11.10 10.87
CA ILE A 42 -6.61 -9.86 10.31
C ILE A 42 -8.06 -10.11 9.86
N ALA A 43 -8.98 -9.22 10.27
CA ALA A 43 -10.40 -9.34 9.93
C ALA A 43 -10.81 -8.49 8.71
N ALA A 44 -10.09 -7.42 8.42
CA ALA A 44 -10.40 -6.51 7.33
C ALA A 44 -9.17 -5.70 6.90
N ALA A 45 -9.15 -5.29 5.63
CA ALA A 45 -8.14 -4.39 5.07
C ALA A 45 -8.82 -3.15 4.47
N TYR A 46 -8.28 -1.97 4.80
CA TYR A 46 -8.78 -0.67 4.32
C TYR A 46 -7.63 0.16 3.74
N ALA A 47 -7.90 0.90 2.67
CA ALA A 47 -6.92 1.81 2.05
C ALA A 47 -7.57 3.09 1.51
N SER A 48 -6.76 4.14 1.39
CA SER A 48 -7.08 5.34 0.62
C SER A 48 -7.36 4.97 -0.85
N PRO A 49 -8.23 5.70 -1.57
CA PRO A 49 -8.51 5.43 -2.99
C PRO A 49 -7.32 5.70 -3.94
N MET A 50 -6.17 6.17 -3.45
CA MET A 50 -4.97 6.38 -4.28
C MET A 50 -4.38 5.04 -4.74
N ALA A 51 -3.91 4.96 -5.99
CA ALA A 51 -3.52 3.70 -6.62
C ALA A 51 -2.39 2.98 -5.85
N ARG A 52 -1.35 3.71 -5.45
CA ARG A 52 -0.22 3.15 -4.66
C ARG A 52 -0.66 2.53 -3.34
N THR A 53 -1.65 3.13 -2.67
CA THR A 53 -2.12 2.70 -1.35
C THR A 53 -3.00 1.46 -1.50
N MET A 54 -3.82 1.43 -2.55
CA MET A 54 -4.61 0.26 -2.92
C MET A 54 -3.70 -0.92 -3.29
N GLU A 55 -2.69 -0.70 -4.15
CA GLU A 55 -1.74 -1.74 -4.58
C GLU A 55 -0.98 -2.32 -3.38
N THR A 56 -0.47 -1.46 -2.49
CA THR A 56 0.20 -1.90 -1.25
C THR A 56 -0.72 -2.76 -0.38
N ALA A 57 -1.95 -2.29 -0.15
CA ALA A 57 -2.89 -2.99 0.72
C ALA A 57 -3.33 -4.34 0.12
N GLN A 58 -3.45 -4.44 -1.21
CA GLN A 58 -3.79 -5.68 -1.90
C GLN A 58 -2.69 -6.73 -1.73
N LEU A 59 -1.43 -6.34 -1.90
CA LEU A 59 -0.29 -7.24 -1.73
C LEU A 59 -0.18 -7.74 -0.27
N VAL A 60 -0.45 -6.88 0.70
CA VAL A 60 -0.45 -7.26 2.13
C VAL A 60 -1.64 -8.14 2.49
N ALA A 61 -2.82 -7.89 1.91
CA ALA A 61 -4.05 -8.63 2.22
C ALA A 61 -4.14 -9.99 1.51
N ALA A 62 -3.38 -10.19 0.42
CA ALA A 62 -3.46 -11.41 -0.40
C ALA A 62 -3.26 -12.72 0.39
N PRO A 63 -2.28 -12.84 1.32
CA PRO A 63 -2.12 -14.06 2.12
C PRO A 63 -3.29 -14.34 3.07
N HIS A 64 -4.08 -13.31 3.40
CA HIS A 64 -5.27 -13.42 4.25
C HIS A 64 -6.54 -13.71 3.46
N GLY A 65 -6.50 -13.69 2.11
CA GLY A 65 -7.68 -13.86 1.26
C GLY A 65 -8.73 -12.76 1.43
N LEU A 66 -8.34 -11.58 1.93
CA LEU A 66 -9.26 -10.49 2.24
C LEU A 66 -9.33 -9.49 1.07
N PRO A 67 -10.54 -9.01 0.71
CA PRO A 67 -10.67 -7.87 -0.18
C PRO A 67 -10.24 -6.58 0.54
N VAL A 68 -9.63 -5.66 -0.21
CA VAL A 68 -9.30 -4.31 0.28
C VAL A 68 -10.49 -3.39 0.05
N GLN A 69 -10.95 -2.75 1.12
CA GLN A 69 -12.03 -1.77 1.07
C GLN A 69 -11.46 -0.35 0.95
N THR A 70 -12.01 0.45 0.05
CA THR A 70 -11.64 1.87 -0.06
C THR A 70 -12.29 2.65 1.08
N ALA A 71 -11.50 3.45 1.78
CA ALA A 71 -11.97 4.33 2.85
C ALA A 71 -11.55 5.77 2.51
N ALA A 72 -12.47 6.56 1.98
CA ALA A 72 -12.21 7.95 1.56
C ALA A 72 -11.71 8.84 2.71
N ALA A 73 -12.07 8.52 3.96
CA ALA A 73 -11.59 9.20 5.17
C ALA A 73 -10.08 8.97 5.46
N LEU A 74 -9.42 8.04 4.75
CA LEU A 74 -7.97 7.77 4.88
C LEU A 74 -7.13 8.51 3.82
N ARG A 75 -7.70 9.48 3.09
CA ARG A 75 -6.95 10.30 2.14
C ARG A 75 -5.95 11.19 2.90
N GLU A 76 -4.71 11.29 2.40
CA GLU A 76 -3.74 12.25 2.94
C GLU A 76 -4.30 13.68 2.81
N ILE A 77 -4.04 14.52 3.83
CA ILE A 77 -4.40 15.94 3.81
C ILE A 77 -3.54 16.62 2.74
N ASP A 78 -4.19 17.41 1.86
CA ASP A 78 -3.53 18.19 0.80
C ASP A 78 -2.50 19.19 1.35
#